data_AF-A0A820BFK8-F1
#
_entry.id   AF-A0A820BFK8-F1
#
_cell.length_a   1.000
_cell.length_b   1.000
_cell.length_c   1.000
_cell.angle_alpha   90.00
_cell.angle_beta   90.00
_cell.angle_gamma   90.00
#
_symmetry.space_group_name_H-M   'P 1'
#
loop_
_entity.id
_entity.type
_entity.pdbx_description
1 polymer ?
#
loop_
_entity_poly.entity_id
_entity_poly.type
_entity_poly.pdbx_seq_one_letter_code
_entity_poly.pdbx_strand_id
1 'polypeptide(L)'
;TIPTVIQDFQINIKFKKTRFCQIRAYIFYSMVGILYWSYVLLALFRFVRIIYPKQLWFHRSSSYLYILIPAQYIFVFILTLPLLIMFDGLHYISDEPYCSIVLTPIYPIIYGMIIIFILPYSAMCILYLCIARKMQQMPIVGQYLRRNRRDYMVIRRMLLNIFILCIVSIPVFIIYIIESIYNRSDSLIYRVQWLLSSLSSCLFSLMLPLITVRLHDLLK
;
A
#
# COMPACT_ATOMS: atom_id res chain seq x y z
N THR A 1 19.40 -36.16 27.77
CA THR A 1 19.58 -35.27 26.60
C THR A 1 18.21 -34.90 26.08
N ILE A 2 17.78 -33.66 26.32
CA ILE A 2 16.49 -33.17 25.82
C ILE A 2 16.63 -33.07 24.28
N PRO A 3 15.75 -33.70 23.49
CA PRO A 3 15.87 -33.69 22.04
C PRO A 3 15.82 -32.25 21.52
N THR A 4 16.72 -31.95 20.58
CA THR A 4 16.89 -30.64 19.91
C THR A 4 15.58 -30.02 19.42
N VAL A 5 14.60 -30.87 19.06
CA VAL A 5 13.24 -30.48 18.66
C VAL A 5 12.51 -29.67 19.76
N ILE A 6 12.72 -29.98 21.04
CA ILE A 6 12.08 -29.27 22.16
C ILE A 6 12.75 -27.91 22.39
N GLN A 7 14.05 -27.79 22.13
CA GLN A 7 14.75 -26.50 22.20
C GLN A 7 14.30 -25.54 21.10
N ASP A 8 14.13 -26.03 19.86
CA ASP A 8 13.56 -25.23 18.77
C ASP A 8 12.11 -24.80 19.08
N PHE A 9 11.34 -25.66 19.73
CA PHE A 9 10.00 -25.32 20.22
C PHE A 9 10.03 -24.24 21.30
N GLN A 10 10.96 -24.29 22.26
CA GLN A 10 11.10 -23.28 23.31
C GLN A 10 11.62 -21.93 22.80
N ILE A 11 12.48 -21.92 21.79
CA ILE A 11 12.93 -20.69 21.13
C ILE A 11 11.74 -19.99 20.46
N ASN A 12 10.88 -20.75 19.77
CA ASN A 12 9.62 -20.23 19.20
C ASN A 12 8.66 -19.66 20.27
N ILE A 13 8.61 -20.27 21.46
CA ILE A 13 7.78 -19.79 22.58
C ILE A 13 8.35 -18.52 23.24
N LYS A 14 9.67 -18.26 23.19
CA LYS A 14 10.25 -17.00 23.70
C LYS A 14 10.05 -15.82 22.75
N PHE A 15 10.04 -16.04 21.43
CA PHE A 15 9.67 -14.98 20.46
C PHE A 15 8.21 -14.52 20.64
N LYS A 16 7.37 -15.41 21.15
CA LYS A 16 5.91 -15.29 21.35
C LYS A 16 5.43 -14.11 22.22
N LYS A 17 6.28 -13.56 23.09
CA LYS A 17 5.94 -12.46 24.01
C LYS A 17 6.83 -11.22 23.87
N THR A 18 7.65 -11.18 22.81
CA THR A 18 8.66 -10.13 22.65
C THR A 18 8.17 -8.97 21.79
N ARG A 19 8.60 -7.75 22.13
CA ARG A 19 8.39 -6.50 21.36
C ARG A 19 8.77 -6.64 19.87
N PHE A 20 9.61 -7.61 19.52
CA PHE A 20 9.98 -7.95 18.14
C PHE A 20 8.78 -8.33 17.26
N CYS A 21 7.78 -9.05 17.78
CA CYS A 21 6.58 -9.42 17.01
C CYS A 21 5.77 -8.18 16.63
N GLN A 22 5.56 -7.27 17.59
CA GLN A 22 4.87 -6.00 17.37
C GLN A 22 5.62 -5.10 16.37
N ILE A 23 6.95 -4.99 16.51
CA ILE A 23 7.80 -4.25 15.56
C ILE A 23 7.69 -4.84 14.15
N ARG A 24 7.71 -6.18 14.02
CA ARG A 24 7.60 -6.85 12.71
C ARG A 24 6.29 -6.52 12.02
N ALA A 25 5.15 -6.59 12.71
CA ALA A 25 3.88 -6.21 12.11
C ALA A 25 3.80 -4.72 11.82
N TYR A 26 4.31 -3.86 12.70
CA TYR A 26 4.37 -2.43 12.43
C TYR A 26 5.15 -2.13 11.14
N ILE A 27 6.31 -2.77 10.94
CA ILE A 27 7.07 -2.66 9.69
C ILE A 27 6.24 -3.15 8.52
N PHE A 28 5.57 -4.30 8.64
CA PHE A 28 4.73 -4.84 7.57
C PHE A 28 3.60 -3.87 7.18
N TYR A 29 2.81 -3.39 8.13
CA TYR A 29 1.74 -2.41 7.86
C TYR A 29 2.28 -1.11 7.28
N SER A 30 3.43 -0.64 7.77
CA SER A 30 4.08 0.56 7.24
C SER A 30 4.54 0.36 5.80
N MET A 31 5.09 -0.82 5.45
CA MET A 31 5.47 -1.14 4.07
C MET A 31 4.27 -1.19 3.13
N VAL A 32 3.14 -1.75 3.58
CA VAL A 32 1.88 -1.71 2.83
C VAL A 32 1.42 -0.26 2.64
N GLY A 33 1.45 0.58 3.68
CA GLY A 33 1.18 2.01 3.57
C GLY A 33 2.09 2.71 2.57
N ILE A 34 3.40 2.45 2.62
CA ILE A 34 4.39 3.04 1.73
C ILE A 34 4.06 2.69 0.28
N LEU A 35 3.62 1.46 0.01
CA LEU A 35 3.19 1.04 -1.31
C LEU A 35 2.06 1.93 -1.86
N TYR A 36 0.97 2.11 -1.10
CA TYR A 36 -0.17 2.92 -1.53
C TYR A 36 0.17 4.40 -1.66
N TRP A 37 0.90 4.96 -0.70
CA TRP A 37 1.36 6.35 -0.75
C TRP A 37 2.32 6.61 -1.90
N SER A 38 3.04 5.60 -2.38
CA SER A 38 3.92 5.74 -3.56
C SER A 38 3.11 6.02 -4.82
N TYR A 39 1.87 5.52 -4.92
CA TYR A 39 0.98 5.87 -6.02
C TYR A 39 0.43 7.28 -5.92
N VAL A 40 0.10 7.73 -4.70
CA VAL A 40 -0.28 9.13 -4.48
C VAL A 40 0.85 10.04 -4.93
N LEU A 41 2.09 9.72 -4.54
CA LEU A 41 3.27 10.49 -4.93
C LEU A 41 3.50 10.48 -6.45
N LEU A 42 3.29 9.32 -7.10
CA LEU A 42 3.38 9.18 -8.55
C LEU A 42 2.28 9.95 -9.29
N ALA A 43 1.06 9.96 -8.75
CA ALA A 43 -0.06 10.76 -9.26
C ALA A 43 0.21 12.26 -9.08
N LEU A 44 0.77 12.66 -7.94
CA LEU A 44 1.15 14.05 -7.63
C LEU A 44 2.25 14.53 -8.58
N PHE A 45 3.28 13.73 -8.83
CA PHE A 45 4.34 14.05 -9.79
C PHE A 45 3.78 14.33 -11.18
N ARG A 46 2.81 13.51 -11.62
CA ARG A 46 2.13 13.71 -12.91
C ARG A 46 1.25 14.95 -12.91
N PHE A 47 0.51 15.17 -11.83
CA PHE A 47 -0.31 16.36 -11.65
C PHE A 47 0.53 17.63 -11.79
N VAL A 48 1.65 17.72 -11.06
CA VAL A 48 2.56 18.87 -11.11
C VAL A 48 3.13 19.03 -12.52
N ARG A 49 3.55 17.94 -13.16
CA ARG A 49 4.09 17.94 -14.52
C ARG A 49 3.10 18.44 -15.58
N ILE A 50 1.81 18.11 -15.44
CA ILE A 50 0.76 18.47 -16.41
C ILE A 50 0.28 19.91 -16.17
N ILE A 51 0.13 20.33 -14.91
CA ILE A 51 -0.42 21.64 -14.56
C ILE A 51 0.63 22.75 -14.62
N TYR A 52 1.87 22.46 -14.22
CA TYR A 52 2.97 23.44 -14.15
C TYR A 52 4.10 23.09 -15.13
N PRO A 53 3.85 23.11 -16.45
CA PRO A 53 4.87 22.75 -17.43
C PRO A 53 6.07 23.71 -17.46
N LYS A 54 5.91 24.96 -16.97
CA LYS A 54 6.94 26.00 -16.98
C LYS A 54 7.97 25.88 -15.84
N GLN A 55 7.64 25.19 -14.74
CA GLN A 55 8.57 25.04 -13.62
C GLN A 55 9.49 23.84 -13.82
N LEU A 56 10.66 24.12 -14.42
CA LEU A 56 11.71 23.14 -14.73
C LEU A 56 12.25 22.40 -13.50
N TRP A 57 12.20 23.00 -12.31
CA TRP A 57 12.74 22.40 -11.09
C TRP A 57 11.98 21.13 -10.68
N PHE A 58 10.64 21.15 -10.73
CA PHE A 58 9.80 19.98 -10.42
C PHE A 58 9.89 18.87 -11.48
N HIS A 59 10.42 19.17 -12.67
CA HIS A 59 10.62 18.19 -13.73
C HIS A 59 11.90 17.35 -13.54
N ARG A 60 12.82 17.76 -12.66
CA ARG A 60 14.04 16.98 -12.41
C ARG A 60 13.68 15.72 -11.62
N SER A 61 13.79 14.56 -12.29
CA SER A 61 13.58 13.25 -11.67
C SER A 61 14.50 13.00 -10.47
N SER A 62 15.66 13.66 -10.40
CA SER A 62 16.57 13.56 -9.27
C SER A 62 15.96 14.11 -7.98
N SER A 63 15.35 15.29 -8.01
CA SER A 63 14.71 15.87 -6.82
C SER A 63 13.57 14.99 -6.30
N TYR A 64 12.80 14.39 -7.22
CA TYR A 64 11.75 13.43 -6.86
C TYR A 64 12.32 12.20 -6.15
N LEU A 65 13.37 11.60 -6.73
CA LEU A 65 13.94 10.35 -6.23
C LEU A 65 14.66 10.55 -4.88
N TYR A 66 15.43 11.63 -4.73
CA TYR A 66 16.27 11.84 -3.54
C TYR A 66 15.56 12.56 -2.38
N ILE A 67 14.51 13.35 -2.64
CA ILE A 67 13.84 14.13 -1.59
C ILE A 67 12.46 13.55 -1.28
N LEU A 68 11.61 13.39 -2.30
CA LEU A 68 10.21 13.04 -2.07
C LEU A 68 10.02 11.58 -1.63
N ILE A 69 10.81 10.64 -2.16
CA ILE A 69 10.72 9.23 -1.75
C ILE A 69 11.12 9.05 -0.28
N PRO A 70 12.30 9.51 0.21
CA PRO A 70 12.64 9.38 1.63
C PRO A 70 11.67 10.12 2.54
N ALA A 71 11.22 11.31 2.15
CA ALA A 71 10.22 12.07 2.90
C ALA A 71 8.90 11.30 3.02
N GLN A 72 8.44 10.64 1.96
CA GLN A 72 7.25 9.79 1.99
C GLN A 72 7.40 8.61 2.95
N TYR A 73 8.57 7.95 2.98
CA TYR A 73 8.82 6.86 3.92
C TYR A 73 8.67 7.33 5.37
N ILE A 74 9.35 8.42 5.72
CA ILE A 74 9.27 9.03 7.06
C ILE A 74 7.82 9.39 7.39
N PHE A 75 7.13 10.04 6.46
CA PHE A 75 5.73 10.43 6.62
C PHE A 75 4.81 9.22 6.90
N VAL A 76 4.96 8.13 6.14
CA VAL A 76 4.13 6.94 6.35
C VAL A 76 4.46 6.26 7.67
N PHE A 77 5.74 6.12 8.04
CA PHE A 77 6.11 5.57 9.34
C PHE A 77 5.53 6.38 10.51
N ILE A 78 5.56 7.71 10.41
CA ILE A 78 4.94 8.59 11.41
C ILE A 78 3.42 8.39 11.45
N LEU A 79 2.76 8.31 10.29
CA LEU A 79 1.31 8.09 10.20
C LEU A 79 0.88 6.71 10.74
N THR A 80 1.70 5.68 10.59
CA THR A 80 1.38 4.34 11.12
C THR A 80 1.78 4.17 12.58
N LEU A 81 2.59 5.08 13.14
CA LEU A 81 3.09 5.01 14.52
C LEU A 81 1.98 4.85 15.58
N PRO A 82 0.82 5.52 15.48
CA PRO A 82 -0.26 5.36 16.45
C PRO A 82 -0.80 3.92 16.53
N LEU A 83 -0.73 3.14 15.44
CA LEU A 83 -1.11 1.72 15.43
C LEU A 83 -0.25 0.88 16.39
N LEU A 84 1.00 1.28 16.61
CA LEU A 84 1.94 0.59 17.50
C LEU A 84 1.81 1.06 18.95
N ILE A 85 1.70 2.37 19.18
CA ILE A 85 1.87 2.96 20.52
C ILE A 85 0.54 3.20 21.24
N MET A 86 -0.48 3.70 20.54
CA MET A 86 -1.69 4.21 21.20
C MET A 86 -2.77 3.15 21.41
N PHE A 87 -2.89 2.22 20.48
CA PHE A 87 -4.06 1.34 20.47
C PHE A 87 -3.85 0.04 21.24
N ASP A 88 -2.62 -0.27 21.67
CA ASP A 88 -2.22 -1.59 22.18
C ASP A 88 -2.75 -2.77 21.32
N GLY A 89 -3.13 -2.47 20.08
CA GLY A 89 -4.00 -3.30 19.26
C GLY A 89 -3.23 -4.39 18.53
N LEU A 90 -2.14 -4.86 19.12
CA LEU A 90 -1.36 -5.96 18.61
C LEU A 90 -1.37 -7.04 19.69
N HIS A 91 -2.53 -7.68 19.82
CA HIS A 91 -2.70 -8.79 20.75
C HIS A 91 -2.29 -10.11 20.11
N TYR A 92 -1.65 -10.93 20.94
CA TYR A 92 -1.11 -12.23 20.54
C TYR A 92 -2.14 -13.34 20.74
N ILE A 93 -2.33 -14.21 19.74
CA ILE A 93 -3.13 -15.42 19.90
C ILE A 93 -2.23 -16.52 20.48
N SER A 94 -2.39 -16.83 21.77
CA SER A 94 -1.54 -17.76 22.53
C SER A 94 -1.40 -19.15 21.90
N ASP A 95 -2.32 -19.56 21.04
CA ASP A 95 -2.45 -20.95 20.58
C ASP A 95 -1.65 -21.29 19.33
N GLU A 96 -1.12 -20.30 18.61
CA GLU A 96 -0.40 -20.55 17.35
C GLU A 96 1.13 -20.41 17.53
N PRO A 97 1.97 -21.09 16.72
CA PRO A 97 3.44 -20.99 16.84
C PRO A 97 4.04 -19.76 16.14
N TYR A 98 3.22 -18.94 15.46
CA TYR A 98 3.66 -17.75 14.73
C TYR A 98 3.17 -16.46 15.37
N CYS A 99 3.81 -15.35 14.97
CA CYS A 99 3.39 -13.98 15.33
C CYS A 99 2.13 -13.64 14.54
N SER A 100 0.97 -14.03 15.06
CA SER A 100 -0.33 -13.52 14.62
C SER A 100 -0.70 -12.33 15.48
N ILE A 101 -1.21 -11.31 14.81
CA ILE A 101 -1.54 -10.04 15.42
C ILE A 101 -2.99 -9.77 15.09
N VAL A 102 -3.79 -9.73 16.14
CA VAL A 102 -5.19 -9.35 16.04
C VAL A 102 -5.27 -7.87 16.39
N LEU A 103 -5.83 -7.10 15.46
CA LEU A 103 -6.19 -5.72 15.73
C LEU A 103 -7.50 -5.68 16.50
N THR A 104 -7.41 -5.72 17.82
CA THR A 104 -8.53 -5.40 18.71
C THR A 104 -8.11 -4.29 19.66
N PRO A 105 -8.97 -3.31 19.98
CA PRO A 105 -10.38 -3.15 19.57
C PRO A 105 -10.56 -2.70 18.10
N ILE A 106 -11.79 -2.39 17.67
CA ILE A 106 -12.11 -2.00 16.28
C ILE A 106 -11.46 -0.68 15.82
N TYR A 107 -11.09 0.20 16.76
CA TYR A 107 -10.53 1.53 16.46
C TYR A 107 -9.21 1.50 15.66
N PRO A 108 -8.17 0.73 16.04
CA PRO A 108 -6.96 0.60 15.22
C PRO A 108 -7.23 0.02 13.83
N ILE A 109 -8.23 -0.85 13.67
CA ILE A 109 -8.61 -1.35 12.35
C ILE A 109 -9.12 -0.20 11.49
N ILE A 110 -10.11 0.56 11.99
CA ILE A 110 -10.70 1.68 11.25
C ILE A 110 -9.63 2.73 10.93
N TYR A 111 -8.77 3.06 11.89
CA TYR A 111 -7.66 3.99 11.69
C TYR A 111 -6.70 3.50 10.59
N GLY A 112 -6.27 2.24 10.67
CA GLY A 112 -5.43 1.61 9.66
C GLY A 112 -6.07 1.62 8.28
N MET A 113 -7.37 1.31 8.18
CA MET A 113 -8.12 1.37 6.93
C MET A 113 -8.13 2.78 6.33
N ILE A 114 -8.36 3.80 7.15
CA ILE A 114 -8.40 5.18 6.70
C ILE A 114 -7.03 5.61 6.17
N ILE A 115 -5.97 5.40 6.95
CA ILE A 115 -4.62 5.91 6.64
C ILE A 115 -3.95 5.14 5.50
N ILE A 116 -4.08 3.82 5.48
CA ILE A 116 -3.38 2.95 4.51
C ILE A 116 -4.15 2.88 3.18
N PHE A 117 -5.48 3.03 3.19
CA PHE A 117 -6.30 2.78 2.01
C PHE A 117 -7.19 3.96 1.63
N ILE A 118 -8.16 4.36 2.46
CA ILE A 118 -9.19 5.34 2.06
C ILE A 118 -8.55 6.68 1.67
N LEU A 119 -7.63 7.18 2.49
CA LEU A 119 -6.95 8.45 2.27
C LEU A 119 -6.08 8.43 1.00
N PRO A 120 -5.16 7.46 0.78
CA PRO A 120 -4.41 7.42 -0.47
C PRO A 120 -5.31 7.20 -1.71
N TYR A 121 -6.36 6.37 -1.63
CA TYR A 121 -7.30 6.21 -2.75
C TYR A 121 -8.02 7.49 -3.11
N SER A 122 -8.58 8.19 -2.11
CA SER A 122 -9.26 9.47 -2.33
C SER A 122 -8.32 10.54 -2.90
N ALA A 123 -7.08 10.63 -2.39
CA ALA A 123 -6.06 11.53 -2.92
C ALA A 123 -5.74 11.23 -4.39
N MET A 124 -5.55 9.94 -4.74
CA MET A 124 -5.34 9.54 -6.13
C MET A 124 -6.53 9.92 -7.02
N CYS A 125 -7.76 9.63 -6.59
CA CYS A 125 -8.97 9.97 -7.33
C CYS A 125 -9.07 11.46 -7.61
N ILE A 126 -8.85 12.31 -6.59
CA ILE A 126 -8.87 13.77 -6.74
C ILE A 126 -7.80 14.22 -7.73
N LEU A 127 -6.56 13.74 -7.59
CA LEU A 127 -5.45 14.11 -8.48
C LEU A 127 -5.75 13.73 -9.94
N TYR A 128 -6.26 12.52 -10.20
CA TYR A 128 -6.60 12.10 -11.56
C TYR A 128 -7.80 12.85 -12.14
N LEU A 129 -8.82 13.17 -11.34
CA LEU A 129 -9.94 14.00 -11.77
C LEU A 129 -9.46 15.40 -12.17
N CYS A 130 -8.56 16.00 -11.38
CA CYS A 130 -7.97 17.29 -11.73
C CYS A 130 -7.13 17.22 -13.02
N ILE A 131 -6.31 16.17 -13.18
CA ILE A 131 -5.55 15.94 -14.41
C ILE A 131 -6.48 15.82 -15.62
N ALA A 132 -7.53 15.00 -15.51
CA ALA A 132 -8.48 14.77 -16.59
C ALA A 132 -9.19 16.07 -17.01
N ARG A 133 -9.68 16.85 -16.03
CA ARG A 133 -10.28 18.18 -16.28
C ARG A 133 -9.30 19.11 -16.97
N LYS A 134 -8.04 19.14 -16.53
CA LYS A 134 -7.04 20.02 -17.15
C LYS A 134 -6.71 19.60 -18.58
N MET A 135 -6.62 18.29 -18.85
CA MET A 135 -6.37 17.76 -20.19
C MET A 135 -7.49 18.11 -21.19
N GLN A 136 -8.75 18.14 -20.74
CA GLN A 136 -9.89 18.54 -21.57
C GLN A 136 -9.84 20.01 -22.00
N GLN A 137 -9.19 20.87 -21.21
CA GLN A 137 -9.07 22.31 -21.48
C GLN A 137 -7.87 22.68 -22.35
N MET A 138 -6.96 21.75 -22.66
CA MET A 138 -5.75 22.06 -23.43
C MET A 138 -6.04 22.10 -24.95
N PRO A 139 -5.52 23.10 -25.67
CA PRO A 139 -5.72 23.22 -27.11
C PRO A 139 -5.05 22.07 -27.88
N ILE A 140 -5.71 21.61 -28.94
CA ILE A 140 -5.31 20.49 -29.79
C ILE A 140 -4.17 20.92 -30.73
N VAL A 141 -2.96 21.04 -30.20
CA VAL A 141 -1.75 21.28 -30.98
C VAL A 141 -1.01 19.95 -31.19
N GLY A 142 -0.58 19.64 -32.41
CA GLY A 142 -0.11 18.29 -32.81
C GLY A 142 0.99 17.66 -31.93
N GLN A 143 1.93 18.46 -31.41
CA GLN A 143 2.96 17.96 -30.48
C GLN A 143 2.38 17.64 -29.09
N TYR A 144 1.40 18.42 -28.62
CA TYR A 144 0.69 18.19 -27.36
C TYR A 144 -0.24 16.98 -27.45
N LEU A 145 -0.84 16.73 -28.62
CA LEU A 145 -1.66 15.54 -28.89
C LEU A 145 -0.91 14.23 -28.65
N ARG A 146 0.31 14.08 -29.20
CA ARG A 146 1.13 12.86 -29.01
C ARG A 146 1.53 12.66 -27.55
N ARG A 147 1.89 13.74 -26.85
CA ARG A 147 2.24 13.71 -25.42
C ARG A 147 1.03 13.36 -24.56
N ASN A 148 -0.10 14.02 -24.79
CA ASN A 148 -1.36 13.75 -24.09
C ASN A 148 -1.87 12.32 -24.30
N ARG A 149 -1.74 11.76 -25.51
CA ARG A 149 -2.13 10.35 -25.77
C ARG A 149 -1.30 9.37 -24.95
N ARG A 150 0.01 9.62 -24.82
CA ARG A 150 0.89 8.81 -23.98
C ARG A 150 0.48 8.92 -22.52
N ASP A 151 0.31 10.13 -22.00
CA ASP A 151 -0.05 10.36 -20.60
C ASP A 151 -1.43 9.78 -20.27
N TYR A 152 -2.41 9.88 -21.19
CA TYR A 152 -3.74 9.27 -21.06
C TYR A 152 -3.68 7.74 -20.97
N MET A 153 -2.88 7.08 -21.83
CA MET A 153 -2.72 5.62 -21.76
C MET A 153 -2.16 5.19 -20.40
N VAL A 154 -1.19 5.92 -19.85
CA VAL A 154 -0.64 5.56 -18.54
C VAL A 154 -1.60 5.89 -17.40
N ILE A 155 -2.38 6.99 -17.48
CA ILE A 155 -3.45 7.28 -16.51
C ILE A 155 -4.51 6.18 -16.53
N ARG A 156 -4.97 5.75 -17.70
CA ARG A 156 -5.95 4.66 -17.84
C ARG A 156 -5.44 3.36 -17.20
N ARG A 157 -4.18 2.99 -17.43
CA ARG A 157 -3.56 1.80 -16.81
C ARG A 157 -3.49 1.92 -15.29
N MET A 158 -3.20 3.11 -14.76
CA MET A 158 -3.17 3.35 -13.31
C MET A 158 -4.55 3.29 -12.67
N LEU A 159 -5.58 3.88 -13.31
CA LEU A 159 -6.96 3.79 -12.84
C LEU A 159 -7.45 2.34 -12.82
N LEU A 160 -7.10 1.56 -13.85
CA LEU A 160 -7.40 0.13 -13.89
C LEU A 160 -6.70 -0.61 -12.74
N ASN A 161 -5.42 -0.31 -12.47
CA ASN A 161 -4.70 -0.91 -11.33
C ASN A 161 -5.35 -0.55 -9.98
N ILE A 162 -5.73 0.72 -9.78
CA ILE A 162 -6.45 1.18 -8.59
C ILE A 162 -7.77 0.43 -8.43
N PHE A 163 -8.51 0.25 -9.52
CA PHE A 163 -9.79 -0.48 -9.51
C PHE A 163 -9.61 -1.95 -9.12
N ILE A 164 -8.62 -2.64 -9.70
CA ILE A 164 -8.27 -4.02 -9.32
C ILE A 164 -7.88 -4.09 -7.85
N LEU A 165 -7.03 -3.18 -7.37
CA LEU A 165 -6.60 -3.14 -5.98
C LEU A 165 -7.78 -2.91 -5.03
N CYS A 166 -8.73 -2.04 -5.37
CA CYS A 166 -9.97 -1.86 -4.60
C CYS A 166 -10.76 -3.18 -4.51
N ILE A 167 -11.01 -3.85 -5.65
CA ILE A 167 -11.75 -5.12 -5.68
C ILE A 167 -11.09 -6.18 -4.81
N VAL A 168 -9.76 -6.30 -4.86
CA VAL A 168 -9.01 -7.29 -4.08
C VAL A 168 -8.93 -6.92 -2.59
N SER A 169 -8.90 -5.62 -2.26
CA SER A 169 -8.78 -5.15 -0.88
C SER A 169 -10.11 -5.22 -0.11
N ILE A 170 -11.25 -5.04 -0.78
CA ILE A 170 -12.58 -5.07 -0.13
C ILE A 170 -12.84 -6.37 0.66
N PRO A 171 -12.62 -7.58 0.10
CA PRO A 171 -12.79 -8.82 0.86
C PRO A 171 -11.89 -8.91 2.09
N VAL A 172 -10.65 -8.43 2.00
CA VAL A 172 -9.73 -8.39 3.15
C VAL A 172 -10.31 -7.52 4.27
N PHE A 173 -10.91 -6.38 3.94
CA PHE A 173 -11.55 -5.51 4.96
C PHE A 173 -12.76 -6.15 5.60
N ILE A 174 -13.62 -6.79 4.80
CA ILE A 174 -14.81 -7.47 5.32
C ILE A 174 -14.38 -8.54 6.33
N ILE A 175 -13.35 -9.31 6.00
CA ILE A 175 -12.78 -10.32 6.90
C ILE A 175 -12.27 -9.68 8.20
N TYR A 176 -11.48 -8.60 8.12
CA TYR A 176 -10.99 -7.90 9.31
C TYR A 176 -12.13 -7.39 10.21
N ILE A 177 -13.20 -6.86 9.63
CA ILE A 177 -14.36 -6.37 10.40
C ILE A 177 -15.08 -7.54 11.07
N ILE A 178 -15.27 -8.65 10.36
CA ILE A 178 -15.88 -9.86 10.90
C ILE A 178 -15.05 -10.39 12.08
N GLU A 179 -13.74 -10.56 11.91
CA GLU A 179 -12.85 -11.02 12.99
C GLU A 179 -12.91 -10.08 14.22
N SER A 180 -12.97 -8.76 13.98
CA SER A 180 -13.10 -7.77 15.05
C SER A 180 -14.42 -7.86 15.81
N ILE A 181 -15.52 -8.19 15.13
CA ILE A 181 -16.85 -8.29 15.76
C ILE A 181 -16.96 -9.58 16.58
N TYR A 182 -16.48 -10.70 16.04
CA TYR A 182 -16.55 -11.99 16.74
C TYR A 182 -15.46 -12.16 17.80
N ASN A 183 -14.46 -11.28 17.82
CA ASN A 183 -13.27 -11.36 18.69
C ASN A 183 -12.63 -12.75 18.68
N ARG A 184 -12.74 -13.43 17.54
CA ARG A 184 -12.28 -14.80 17.29
C ARG A 184 -11.59 -14.81 15.95
N SER A 185 -10.29 -15.07 15.95
CA SER A 185 -9.54 -15.31 14.73
C SER A 185 -9.38 -16.81 14.58
N ASP A 186 -10.17 -17.37 13.66
CA ASP A 186 -10.00 -18.78 13.29
C ASP A 186 -8.80 -18.88 12.33
N SER A 187 -7.94 -19.88 12.56
CA SER A 187 -6.71 -20.08 11.79
C SER A 187 -6.93 -20.16 10.27
N LEU A 188 -8.11 -20.62 9.83
CA LEU A 188 -8.48 -20.69 8.41
C LEU A 188 -8.69 -19.31 7.81
N ILE A 189 -9.36 -18.40 8.52
CA ILE A 189 -9.65 -17.04 8.06
C ILE A 189 -8.34 -16.29 7.86
N TYR A 190 -7.43 -16.41 8.83
CA TYR A 190 -6.09 -15.84 8.77
C TYR A 190 -5.29 -16.35 7.54
N ARG A 191 -5.33 -17.66 7.26
CA ARG A 191 -4.66 -18.24 6.08
C ARG A 191 -5.22 -17.71 4.76
N VAL A 192 -6.55 -17.64 4.65
CA VAL A 192 -7.22 -17.09 3.46
C VAL A 192 -6.81 -15.63 3.24
N GLN A 193 -6.76 -14.85 4.31
CA GLN A 193 -6.34 -13.45 4.27
C GLN A 193 -4.89 -13.27 3.80
N TRP A 194 -3.96 -14.09 4.29
CA TRP A 194 -2.57 -14.08 3.83
C TRP A 194 -2.43 -14.47 2.38
N LEU A 195 -3.19 -15.48 1.93
CA LEU A 195 -3.23 -15.86 0.51
C LEU A 195 -3.76 -14.71 -0.35
N LEU A 196 -4.82 -14.03 0.09
CA LEU A 196 -5.41 -12.92 -0.65
C LEU A 196 -4.46 -11.71 -0.73
N SER A 197 -3.76 -11.42 0.37
CA SER A 197 -2.73 -10.36 0.42
C SER A 197 -1.49 -10.70 -0.41
N SER A 198 -1.12 -11.98 -0.48
CA SER A 198 -0.02 -12.44 -1.33
C SER A 198 -0.41 -12.37 -2.81
N LEU A 199 -1.64 -12.76 -3.13
CA LEU A 199 -2.20 -12.65 -4.48
C LEU A 199 -2.28 -11.19 -4.93
N SER A 200 -2.71 -10.27 -4.05
CA SER A 200 -2.75 -8.84 -4.37
C SER A 200 -1.36 -8.30 -4.69
N SER A 201 -0.35 -8.68 -3.90
CA SER A 201 1.06 -8.29 -4.09
C SER A 201 1.67 -8.89 -5.36
N CYS A 202 1.28 -10.10 -5.73
CA CYS A 202 1.69 -10.75 -6.97
C CYS A 202 1.06 -10.06 -8.20
N LEU A 203 -0.26 -9.86 -8.19
CA LEU A 203 -0.97 -9.12 -9.25
C LEU A 203 -0.38 -7.72 -9.43
N PHE A 204 -0.06 -7.06 -8.33
CA PHE A 204 0.61 -5.77 -8.33
C PHE A 204 1.97 -5.80 -9.01
N SER A 205 2.81 -6.78 -8.68
CA SER A 205 4.14 -6.95 -9.26
C SER A 205 4.06 -7.25 -10.76
N LEU A 206 3.04 -8.00 -11.19
CA LEU A 206 2.78 -8.27 -12.61
C LEU A 206 2.24 -7.06 -13.39
N MET A 207 1.53 -6.14 -12.72
CA MET A 207 0.99 -4.94 -13.35
C MET A 207 2.03 -3.84 -13.55
N LEU A 208 3.09 -3.79 -12.74
CA LEU A 208 4.19 -2.82 -12.84
C LEU A 208 4.85 -2.78 -14.24
N PRO A 209 5.22 -3.93 -14.85
CA PRO A 209 5.71 -4.00 -16.23
C PRO A 209 4.70 -3.45 -17.25
N LEU A 210 3.42 -3.78 -17.08
CA LEU A 210 2.36 -3.38 -18.00
C LEU A 210 2.09 -1.86 -17.93
N ILE A 211 2.35 -1.22 -16.79
CA ILE A 211 2.24 0.24 -16.64
C ILE A 211 3.40 0.96 -17.35
N THR A 212 4.58 0.35 -17.43
CA THR A 212 5.79 0.96 -17.96
C THR A 212 5.94 0.67 -19.46
N VAL A 213 5.50 1.59 -20.31
CA VAL A 213 5.53 1.46 -21.79
C VAL A 213 6.91 1.02 -22.31
N ARG A 214 8.00 1.58 -21.76
CA ARG A 214 9.37 1.21 -22.17
C ARG A 214 9.76 -0.23 -21.84
N LEU A 215 9.23 -0.79 -20.76
CA LEU A 215 9.54 -2.16 -20.37
C LEU A 215 8.73 -3.15 -21.20
N HIS A 216 7.47 -2.81 -21.49
CA HIS A 216 6.65 -3.57 -22.43
C HIS A 216 7.28 -3.65 -23.83
N ASP A 217 7.87 -2.55 -24.32
CA ASP A 217 8.53 -2.52 -25.63
C ASP A 217 9.86 -3.31 -25.65
N LEU A 218 10.45 -3.62 -24.50
CA LEU A 218 11.65 -4.49 -24.38
C LEU A 218 11.31 -5.98 -24.19
N LEU A 219 10.08 -6.28 -23.77
CA LEU A 219 9.59 -7.64 -23.53
C LEU A 219 8.93 -8.28 -24.76
N LYS A 220 8.72 -7.51 -25.82
CA LYS A 220 8.13 -7.94 -27.09
C LYS A 220 9.22 -8.10 -28.14
#